data_AF-A0A954B808-F1
#
_entry.id   AF-A0A954B808-F1
#
_cell.length_a   1.000
_cell.length_b   1.000
_cell.length_c   1.000
_cell.angle_alpha   90.00
_cell.angle_beta   90.00
_cell.angle_gamma   90.00
#
_symmetry.space_group_name_H-M   'P 1'
#
loop_
_entity.id
_entity.type
_entity.pdbx_description
1 polymer ?
#
loop_
_entity_poly.entity_id
_entity_poly.type
_entity_poly.pdbx_seq_one_letter_code
_entity_poly.pdbx_strand_id
1 'polypeptide(L)'
;NGTVNFILSGLQSGADFDSAVKAAQTAGFAEEDPSADLSGLDAAAKAAILIREAYGADYDPAAIPAQKLTAELYRQCAADGGVFRQVTCIERSQTGQISARVDIIAVDPDGPLGRTTGEGNAVAVTTGDGELAARGRGAGRIPTVESVLADLAGLLRA
;
A
#
# COMPACT_ATOMS: atom_id res chain seq x y z
N ASN A 1 -1.17 -2.04 -0.23
CA ASN A 1 -2.22 -3.02 -0.61
C ASN A 1 -1.49 -4.30 -1.01
N GLY A 2 -1.75 -5.41 -0.32
CA GLY A 2 -1.03 -6.67 -0.53
C GLY A 2 -1.29 -7.30 -1.90
N THR A 3 -2.51 -7.22 -2.42
CA THR A 3 -2.89 -7.73 -3.73
C THR A 3 -2.14 -7.02 -4.85
N VAL A 4 -2.13 -5.68 -4.80
CA VAL A 4 -1.37 -4.86 -5.77
C VAL A 4 0.13 -5.14 -5.67
N ASN A 5 0.67 -5.29 -4.46
CA ASN A 5 2.09 -5.59 -4.28
C ASN A 5 2.47 -6.99 -4.83
N PHE A 6 1.59 -7.98 -4.66
CA PHE A 6 1.78 -9.32 -5.20
C PHE A 6 1.83 -9.29 -6.72
N ILE A 7 0.90 -8.57 -7.36
CA ILE A 7 0.85 -8.40 -8.81
C ILE A 7 2.12 -7.70 -9.29
N LEU A 8 2.49 -6.55 -8.73
CA LEU A 8 3.71 -5.82 -9.12
C LEU A 8 4.99 -6.66 -8.95
N SER A 9 5.05 -7.50 -7.92
CA SER A 9 6.18 -8.43 -7.71
C SER A 9 6.26 -9.50 -8.81
N GLY A 10 5.11 -10.04 -9.24
CA GLY A 10 5.04 -10.99 -10.36
C GLY A 10 5.45 -10.36 -11.70
N LEU A 11 4.98 -9.14 -11.97
CA LEU A 11 5.33 -8.39 -13.17
C LEU A 11 6.83 -8.05 -13.22
N GLN A 12 7.40 -7.69 -12.07
CA GLN A 12 8.84 -7.44 -11.93
C GLN A 12 9.66 -8.71 -12.20
N SER A 13 9.08 -9.89 -11.94
CA SER A 13 9.69 -11.20 -12.22
C SER A 13 9.49 -11.66 -13.68
N GLY A 14 8.90 -10.83 -14.53
CA GLY A 14 8.74 -11.08 -15.96
C GLY A 14 7.40 -11.69 -16.38
N ALA A 15 6.43 -11.81 -15.48
CA ALA A 15 5.08 -12.20 -15.88
C ALA A 15 4.39 -11.09 -16.70
N ASP A 16 3.51 -11.49 -17.63
CA ASP A 16 2.58 -10.54 -18.23
C ASP A 16 1.47 -10.14 -17.22
N PHE A 17 0.77 -9.05 -17.53
CA PHE A 17 -0.24 -8.47 -16.62
C PHE A 17 -1.34 -9.46 -16.26
N ASP A 18 -1.89 -10.15 -17.25
CA ASP A 18 -3.02 -11.05 -17.06
C ASP A 18 -2.60 -12.29 -16.26
N SER A 19 -1.41 -12.83 -16.54
CA SER A 19 -0.83 -13.93 -15.76
C SER A 19 -0.59 -13.55 -14.31
N ALA A 20 -0.09 -12.33 -14.02
CA ALA A 20 0.12 -11.88 -12.66
C ALA A 20 -1.20 -11.69 -11.87
N VAL A 21 -2.22 -11.13 -12.52
CA VAL A 21 -3.58 -11.03 -11.93
C VAL A 21 -4.15 -12.41 -11.65
N LYS A 22 -4.04 -13.34 -12.61
CA LYS A 22 -4.54 -14.71 -12.46
C LYS A 22 -3.81 -15.49 -11.37
N ALA A 23 -2.52 -15.24 -11.20
CA ALA A 23 -1.75 -15.79 -10.08
C ALA A 23 -2.25 -15.25 -8.73
N ALA A 24 -2.54 -13.94 -8.64
CA ALA A 24 -3.12 -13.34 -7.43
C ALA A 24 -4.49 -13.92 -7.09
N GLN A 25 -5.33 -14.18 -8.10
CA GLN A 25 -6.63 -14.84 -7.93
C GLN A 25 -6.49 -16.27 -7.43
N THR A 26 -5.59 -17.05 -8.06
CA THR A 26 -5.33 -18.44 -7.67
C THR A 26 -4.80 -18.54 -6.23
N ALA A 27 -3.99 -17.57 -5.81
CA ALA A 27 -3.49 -17.46 -4.44
C ALA A 27 -4.53 -16.94 -3.43
N GLY A 28 -5.72 -16.52 -3.90
CA GLY A 28 -6.79 -15.98 -3.06
C GLY A 28 -6.56 -14.55 -2.57
N PHE A 29 -5.67 -13.80 -3.23
CA PHE A 29 -5.42 -12.38 -2.92
C PHE A 29 -6.34 -11.44 -3.69
N ALA A 30 -6.73 -11.81 -4.90
CA ALA A 30 -7.66 -11.04 -5.73
C ALA A 30 -8.96 -11.80 -5.94
N GLU A 31 -10.08 -11.08 -6.01
CA GLU A 31 -11.36 -11.64 -6.43
C GLU A 31 -11.42 -11.86 -7.96
N GLU A 32 -12.49 -12.50 -8.45
CA GLU A 32 -12.71 -12.69 -9.89
C GLU A 32 -12.74 -11.35 -10.65
N ASP A 33 -13.36 -10.33 -10.05
CA ASP A 33 -13.22 -8.94 -10.46
C ASP A 33 -12.23 -8.20 -9.53
N PRO A 34 -10.96 -8.02 -9.95
CA PRO A 34 -9.95 -7.36 -9.12
C PRO A 34 -10.07 -5.83 -9.15
N SER A 35 -11.13 -5.25 -9.73
CA SER A 35 -11.26 -3.80 -9.90
C SER A 35 -11.14 -3.02 -8.59
N ALA A 36 -11.70 -3.57 -7.50
CA ALA A 36 -11.60 -2.96 -6.17
C ALA A 36 -10.15 -2.93 -5.67
N ASP A 37 -9.43 -4.06 -5.78
CA ASP A 37 -8.03 -4.18 -5.35
C ASP A 37 -7.12 -3.22 -6.13
N LEU A 38 -7.32 -3.14 -7.44
CA LEU A 38 -6.46 -2.37 -8.35
C LEU A 38 -6.77 -0.88 -8.37
N SER A 39 -7.92 -0.45 -7.84
CA SER A 39 -8.38 0.95 -7.88
C SER A 39 -7.48 1.92 -7.10
N GLY A 40 -6.77 1.43 -6.09
CA GLY A 40 -6.05 2.27 -5.11
C GLY A 40 -6.94 2.85 -4.00
N LEU A 41 -8.26 2.63 -4.06
CA LEU A 41 -9.20 3.17 -3.06
C LEU A 41 -9.04 2.53 -1.68
N ASP A 42 -8.66 1.25 -1.60
CA ASP A 42 -8.28 0.60 -0.33
C ASP A 42 -7.10 1.33 0.33
N ALA A 43 -6.09 1.69 -0.45
CA ALA A 43 -4.91 2.41 0.03
C ALA A 43 -5.26 3.86 0.42
N ALA A 44 -6.20 4.50 -0.28
CA ALA A 44 -6.73 5.82 0.06
C ALA A 44 -7.53 5.80 1.37
N ALA A 45 -8.38 4.78 1.59
CA ALA A 45 -9.09 4.59 2.85
C ALA A 45 -8.13 4.40 4.04
N LYS A 46 -7.08 3.60 3.86
CA LYS A 46 -5.99 3.46 4.83
C LYS A 46 -5.27 4.79 5.08
N ALA A 47 -5.07 5.60 4.04
CA ALA A 47 -4.47 6.91 4.17
C ALA A 47 -5.28 7.83 5.08
N ALA A 48 -6.60 7.89 4.88
CA ALA A 48 -7.49 8.72 5.71
C ALA A 48 -7.42 8.34 7.21
N ILE A 49 -7.38 7.04 7.52
CA ILE A 49 -7.18 6.55 8.89
C ILE A 49 -5.82 7.00 9.43
N LEU A 50 -4.73 6.80 8.66
CA LEU A 50 -3.39 7.21 9.09
C LEU A 50 -3.28 8.71 9.32
N ILE A 51 -3.93 9.54 8.50
CA ILE A 51 -3.97 11.00 8.68
C ILE A 51 -4.67 11.37 9.98
N ARG A 52 -5.81 10.73 10.27
CA ARG A 52 -6.54 10.93 11.51
C ARG A 52 -5.70 10.56 12.73
N GLU A 53 -5.06 9.40 12.70
CA GLU A 53 -4.24 8.93 13.83
C GLU A 53 -2.95 9.75 14.01
N ALA A 54 -2.28 10.12 12.91
CA ALA A 54 -1.00 10.85 12.99
C ALA A 54 -1.17 12.35 13.26
N TYR A 55 -2.26 12.96 12.76
CA TYR A 55 -2.40 14.42 12.74
C TYR A 55 -3.75 14.94 13.28
N GLY A 56 -4.68 14.06 13.67
CA GLY A 56 -5.99 14.46 14.20
C GLY A 56 -6.90 15.14 13.17
N ALA A 57 -6.69 14.90 11.88
CA ALA A 57 -7.47 15.49 10.79
C ALA A 57 -8.32 14.43 10.08
N ASP A 58 -9.57 14.77 9.76
CA ASP A 58 -10.46 13.89 9.00
C ASP A 58 -10.42 14.23 7.51
N TYR A 59 -10.14 13.22 6.67
CA TYR A 59 -10.14 13.33 5.21
C TYR A 59 -11.21 12.40 4.64
N ASP A 60 -11.92 12.86 3.61
CA ASP A 60 -12.75 11.97 2.80
C ASP A 60 -11.84 11.06 1.96
N PRO A 61 -11.87 9.72 2.15
CA PRO A 61 -11.09 8.80 1.34
C PRO A 61 -11.33 8.95 -0.16
N ALA A 62 -12.55 9.29 -0.58
CA ALA A 62 -12.90 9.46 -1.98
C ALA A 62 -12.27 10.72 -2.60
N ALA A 63 -11.86 11.68 -1.76
CA ALA A 63 -11.18 12.90 -2.19
C ALA A 63 -9.64 12.74 -2.28
N ILE A 64 -9.08 11.63 -1.78
CA ILE A 64 -7.65 11.34 -1.88
C ILE A 64 -7.37 10.78 -3.29
N PRO A 65 -6.54 11.46 -4.11
CA PRO A 65 -6.21 10.96 -5.45
C PRO A 65 -5.55 9.58 -5.38
N ALA A 66 -6.08 8.63 -6.15
CA ALA A 66 -5.58 7.27 -6.19
C ALA A 66 -5.42 6.78 -7.63
N GLN A 67 -4.20 6.35 -7.95
CA GLN A 67 -3.86 5.82 -9.25
C GLN A 67 -4.22 4.35 -9.35
N LYS A 68 -5.06 4.01 -10.35
CA LYS A 68 -5.42 2.63 -10.66
C LYS A 68 -4.25 1.90 -11.32
N LEU A 69 -3.92 0.71 -10.84
CA LEU A 69 -2.99 -0.17 -11.54
C LEU A 69 -3.65 -0.76 -12.79
N THR A 70 -3.03 -0.53 -13.95
CA THR A 70 -3.45 -1.08 -15.25
C THR A 70 -2.25 -1.62 -16.01
N ALA A 71 -2.50 -2.50 -16.99
CA ALA A 71 -1.45 -3.01 -17.87
C ALA A 71 -0.74 -1.90 -18.66
N GLU A 72 -1.47 -0.87 -19.09
CA GLU A 72 -0.88 0.29 -19.78
C GLU A 72 0.04 1.08 -18.84
N LEU A 73 -0.43 1.41 -17.64
CA LEU A 73 0.38 2.11 -16.65
C LEU A 73 1.66 1.33 -16.32
N TYR A 74 1.55 0.02 -16.06
CA TYR A 74 2.72 -0.78 -15.75
C TYR A 74 3.71 -0.86 -16.92
N ARG A 75 3.24 -0.94 -18.18
CA ARG A 75 4.12 -0.93 -19.36
C ARG A 75 4.91 0.37 -19.47
N GLN A 76 4.30 1.50 -19.13
CA GLN A 76 4.98 2.80 -19.09
C GLN A 76 6.07 2.79 -18.01
N CYS A 77 5.75 2.35 -16.80
CA CYS A 77 6.72 2.22 -15.71
C CYS A 77 7.87 1.26 -16.06
N ALA A 78 7.56 0.10 -16.66
CA ALA A 78 8.56 -0.92 -16.99
C ALA A 78 9.61 -0.43 -18.00
N ALA A 79 9.26 0.53 -18.87
CA ALA A 79 10.20 1.14 -19.81
C ALA A 79 11.30 1.94 -19.12
N ASP A 80 11.00 2.55 -17.97
CA ASP A 80 11.94 3.34 -17.18
C ASP A 80 12.88 2.46 -16.33
N GLY A 81 12.53 1.18 -16.16
CA GLY A 81 13.24 0.23 -15.30
C GLY A 81 13.07 0.52 -13.80
N GLY A 82 13.51 -0.41 -12.96
CA GLY A 82 13.48 -0.26 -11.50
C GLY A 82 12.37 -1.04 -10.78
N VAL A 83 12.14 -0.69 -9.52
CA VAL A 83 11.18 -1.37 -8.64
C VAL A 83 9.98 -0.47 -8.41
N PHE A 84 8.81 -0.88 -8.89
CA PHE A 84 7.59 -0.11 -8.75
C PHE A 84 6.70 -0.67 -7.65
N ARG A 85 6.13 0.22 -6.84
CA ARG A 85 5.20 -0.11 -5.76
C ARG A 85 4.02 0.86 -5.78
N GLN A 86 2.86 0.40 -5.33
CA GLN A 86 1.77 1.30 -4.96
C GLN A 86 2.09 1.90 -3.59
N VAL A 87 2.33 3.21 -3.56
CA VAL A 87 2.74 3.93 -2.36
C VAL A 87 1.69 4.97 -2.02
N THR A 88 1.20 4.92 -0.79
CA THR A 88 0.45 6.01 -0.18
C THR A 88 1.47 7.01 0.38
N CYS A 89 1.54 8.21 -0.20
CA CYS A 89 2.36 9.30 0.30
C CYS A 89 1.50 10.24 1.13
N ILE A 90 1.87 10.47 2.39
CA ILE A 90 1.23 11.45 3.28
C ILE A 90 2.31 12.42 3.74
N GLU A 91 2.16 13.69 3.41
CA GLU A 91 3.15 14.72 3.71
C GLU A 91 2.50 15.85 4.50
N ARG A 92 3.22 16.37 5.49
CA ARG A 92 2.83 17.59 6.21
C ARG A 92 3.80 18.71 5.84
N SER A 93 3.29 19.76 5.22
CA SER A 93 4.08 20.93 4.86
C SER A 93 4.55 21.68 6.12
N GLN A 94 5.52 22.59 5.94
CA GLN A 94 5.96 23.49 7.01
C GLN A 94 4.85 24.41 7.53
N THR A 95 3.83 24.70 6.70
CA THR A 95 2.65 25.47 7.10
C THR A 95 1.60 24.62 7.82
N GLY A 96 1.87 23.32 8.01
CA GLY A 96 0.97 22.37 8.66
C GLY A 96 -0.11 21.78 7.75
N GLN A 97 -0.10 22.10 6.45
CA GLN A 97 -1.03 21.53 5.48
C GLN A 97 -0.67 20.06 5.23
N ILE A 98 -1.68 19.18 5.26
CA ILE A 98 -1.51 17.77 4.98
C ILE A 98 -1.91 17.49 3.54
N SER A 99 -1.09 16.74 2.81
CA SER A 99 -1.43 16.20 1.50
C SER A 99 -1.34 14.69 1.54
N ALA A 100 -2.20 14.03 0.75
CA ALA A 100 -2.19 12.59 0.61
C ALA A 100 -2.49 12.20 -0.84
N ARG A 101 -1.81 11.17 -1.33
CA ARG A 101 -2.07 10.55 -2.64
C ARG A 101 -1.60 9.11 -2.66
N VAL A 102 -2.18 8.31 -3.54
CA VAL A 102 -1.78 6.92 -3.79
C VAL A 102 -1.31 6.81 -5.23
N ASP A 103 -0.02 6.51 -5.43
CA ASP A 103 0.60 6.45 -6.74
C ASP A 103 1.33 5.13 -6.96
N ILE A 104 1.51 4.72 -8.22
CA ILE A 104 2.48 3.69 -8.61
C ILE A 104 3.79 4.40 -8.95
N ILE A 105 4.80 4.27 -8.08
CA ILE A 105 6.07 4.98 -8.22
C ILE A 105 7.26 4.03 -8.12
N ALA A 106 8.37 4.46 -8.72
CA ALA A 106 9.66 3.83 -8.50
C ALA A 106 10.11 4.07 -7.04
N VAL A 107 10.61 3.03 -6.40
CA VAL A 107 11.17 3.07 -5.05
C VAL A 107 12.58 2.54 -5.05
N ASP A 108 13.37 2.92 -4.04
CA ASP A 108 14.70 2.34 -3.81
C ASP A 108 14.57 0.81 -3.61
N PRO A 109 15.18 -0.02 -4.48
CA PRO A 109 15.16 -1.47 -4.36
C PRO A 109 15.70 -1.97 -3.02
N ASP A 110 16.66 -1.24 -2.44
CA ASP A 110 17.32 -1.58 -1.19
C ASP A 110 16.65 -0.94 0.04
N GLY A 111 15.70 -0.03 -0.17
CA GLY A 111 14.96 0.68 0.87
C GLY A 111 13.76 -0.10 1.44
N PRO A 112 13.12 0.44 2.50
CA PRO A 112 11.91 -0.12 3.14
C PRO A 112 10.82 -0.57 2.17
N LEU A 113 10.47 0.24 1.18
CA LEU A 113 9.38 -0.11 0.27
C LEU A 113 9.82 -1.12 -0.79
N GLY A 114 11.04 -1.00 -1.34
CA GLY A 114 11.52 -1.85 -2.42
C GLY A 114 11.66 -3.33 -2.05
N ARG A 115 12.23 -3.64 -0.88
CA ARG A 115 12.36 -5.04 -0.43
C ARG A 115 11.05 -5.67 0.06
N THR A 116 9.93 -4.96 0.00
CA THR A 116 8.62 -5.53 0.34
C THR A 116 8.07 -6.25 -0.87
N THR A 117 7.99 -7.58 -0.78
CA THR A 117 7.61 -8.47 -1.89
C THR A 117 6.38 -9.29 -1.55
N GLY A 118 5.72 -9.85 -2.57
CA GLY A 118 4.52 -10.67 -2.39
C GLY A 118 3.38 -9.86 -1.79
N GLU A 119 2.66 -10.43 -0.83
CA GLU A 119 1.53 -9.78 -0.14
C GLU A 119 1.93 -8.85 1.01
N GLY A 120 3.24 -8.68 1.23
CA GLY A 120 3.76 -7.84 2.29
C GLY A 120 3.32 -6.38 2.15
N ASN A 121 3.16 -5.72 3.30
CA ASN A 121 3.00 -4.27 3.41
C ASN A 121 4.19 -3.69 4.17
N ALA A 122 4.48 -2.42 3.89
CA ALA A 122 5.48 -1.64 4.60
C ALA A 122 4.98 -0.23 4.82
N VAL A 123 5.45 0.37 5.91
CA VAL A 123 5.29 1.79 6.21
C VAL A 123 6.67 2.35 6.55
N ALA A 124 6.99 3.50 5.98
CA ALA A 124 8.17 4.28 6.33
C ALA A 124 7.69 5.66 6.79
N VAL A 125 8.20 6.12 7.93
CA VAL A 125 7.86 7.38 8.55
C VAL A 125 9.14 8.17 8.75
N THR A 126 9.22 9.33 8.11
CA THR A 126 10.33 10.26 8.29
C THR A 126 9.91 11.36 9.25
N THR A 127 10.68 11.55 10.31
CA THR A 127 10.52 12.63 11.30
C THR A 127 11.76 13.54 11.26
N GLY A 128 11.74 14.63 12.03
CA GLY A 128 12.92 15.48 12.20
C GLY A 128 14.13 14.75 12.79
N ASP A 129 13.89 13.63 13.48
CA ASP A 129 14.91 12.85 14.21
C ASP A 129 15.38 11.60 13.44
N GLY A 130 14.85 11.36 12.23
CA GLY A 130 15.26 10.27 11.36
C GLY A 130 14.11 9.51 10.72
N GLU A 131 14.40 8.30 10.25
CA GLU A 131 13.45 7.41 9.58
C GLU A 131 13.15 6.17 10.43
N LEU A 132 11.86 5.85 10.57
CA LEU A 132 11.38 4.58 11.12
C LEU A 132 10.66 3.80 10.02
N ALA A 133 10.97 2.52 9.88
CA ALA A 133 10.26 1.64 8.97
C ALA A 133 9.76 0.37 9.65
N ALA A 134 8.55 -0.06 9.29
CA ALA A 134 7.99 -1.34 9.68
C ALA A 134 7.52 -2.10 8.44
N ARG A 135 7.68 -3.43 8.48
CA ARG A 135 7.22 -4.34 7.43
C ARG A 135 6.50 -5.52 8.06
N GLY A 136 5.50 -6.02 7.37
CA GLY A 136 4.77 -7.21 7.81
C GLY A 136 3.67 -7.59 6.83
N ARG A 137 2.89 -8.60 7.19
CA ARG A 137 1.67 -8.94 6.45
C ARG A 137 0.56 -8.01 6.91
N GLY A 138 0.00 -7.21 6.00
CA GLY A 138 -1.10 -6.31 6.33
C GLY A 138 -2.47 -6.80 5.88
N ALA A 139 -2.59 -8.06 5.47
CA ALA A 139 -3.84 -8.76 5.18
C ALA A 139 -3.71 -10.24 5.52
N GLY A 140 -4.84 -10.89 5.84
CA GLY A 140 -4.91 -12.31 6.19
C GLY A 140 -5.57 -12.55 7.54
N ARG A 141 -6.21 -13.71 7.70
CA ARG A 141 -7.04 -14.03 8.88
C ARG A 141 -6.29 -13.86 10.21
N ILE A 142 -5.06 -14.39 10.30
CA ILE A 142 -4.27 -14.35 11.53
C ILE A 142 -3.82 -12.91 11.86
N PRO A 143 -3.13 -12.15 10.98
CA PRO A 143 -2.74 -10.78 11.26
C PRO A 143 -3.92 -9.86 11.65
N THR A 144 -5.08 -10.01 11.00
CA THR A 144 -6.26 -9.20 11.32
C THR A 144 -6.84 -9.55 12.70
N VAL A 145 -6.91 -10.84 13.06
CA VAL A 145 -7.37 -11.26 14.40
C VAL A 145 -6.40 -10.77 15.48
N GLU A 146 -5.10 -10.82 15.24
CA GLU A 146 -4.08 -10.32 16.17
C GLU A 146 -4.25 -8.83 16.45
N SER A 147 -4.46 -7.99 15.42
CA SER A 147 -4.74 -6.56 15.60
C SER A 147 -5.99 -6.33 16.45
N VAL A 148 -7.09 -7.02 16.14
CA VAL A 148 -8.35 -6.88 16.90
C VAL A 148 -8.19 -7.29 18.36
N LEU A 149 -7.47 -8.39 18.63
CA LEU A 149 -7.22 -8.86 20.00
C LEU A 149 -6.31 -7.91 20.77
N ALA A 150 -5.31 -7.31 20.11
CA ALA A 150 -4.44 -6.30 20.72
C ALA A 150 -5.22 -5.07 21.16
N ASP A 151 -6.13 -4.56 20.31
CA ASP A 151 -6.98 -3.42 20.63
C ASP A 151 -7.95 -3.75 21.77
N LEU A 152 -8.58 -4.94 21.75
CA LEU A 152 -9.47 -5.38 22.83
C LEU A 152 -8.72 -5.50 24.17
N ALA A 153 -7.50 -6.04 24.15
CA ALA A 153 -6.66 -6.10 25.34
C ALA A 153 -6.27 -4.70 25.84
N GLY A 154 -6.07 -3.74 24.94
CA GLY A 154 -5.89 -2.33 25.27
C GLY A 154 -7.09 -1.74 26.00
N LEU A 155 -8.30 -1.97 25.48
CA LEU A 155 -9.56 -1.52 26.11
C LEU A 155 -9.79 -2.13 27.49
N LEU A 156 -9.45 -3.41 27.68
CA LEU A 156 -9.60 -4.10 28.97
C LEU A 156 -8.59 -3.65 30.04
N ARG A 157 -7.52 -2.96 29.64
CA ARG A 157 -6.50 -2.41 30.56
C ARG A 157 -6.74 -0.95 30.95
N ALA A 158 -7.62 -0.26 30.23
CA ALA A 158 -8.03 1.12 30.52
C ALA A 158 -9.12 1.17 31.60
#